data_AF-A0A959EEA5-F1
#
_entry.id   AF-A0A959EEA5-F1
#
_cell.length_a   1.000
_cell.length_b   1.000
_cell.length_c   1.000
_cell.angle_alpha   90.00
_cell.angle_beta   90.00
_cell.angle_gamma   90.00
#
_symmetry.space_group_name_H-M   'P 1'
#
loop_
_entity.id
_entity.type
_entity.pdbx_description
1 polymer ?
#
loop_
_entity_poly.entity_id
_entity_poly.type
_entity_poly.pdbx_seq_one_letter_code
_entity_poly.pdbx_strand_id
1 'polypeptide(L)'
;PRPYSLGFRVQGTKGLWMDVNQSIYLEGQSQPHRWEPAQPYLDRYDHPLWQKYASDAEGAGHGGMDWFLLNDFVESYKRGEKPPIDVYDAATWLAITPLSEQSIALGGQPMAFPDFTRGRWIR
;
A
#
# COMPACT_ATOMS: atom_id res chain seq x y z
N PRO A 1 19.94 14.28 -5.53
CA PRO A 1 20.17 13.05 -4.73
C PRO A 1 19.29 13.12 -3.47
N ARG A 2 18.62 12.03 -3.07
CA ARG A 2 17.79 11.98 -1.86
C ARG A 2 17.96 10.64 -1.13
N PRO A 3 17.83 10.59 0.20
CA PRO A 3 17.67 9.33 0.93
C PRO A 3 16.47 8.53 0.43
N TYR A 4 16.53 7.20 0.57
CA TYR A 4 15.44 6.31 0.20
C TYR A 4 14.20 6.63 1.05
N SER A 5 13.06 6.84 0.39
CA SER A 5 11.76 6.98 1.04
C SER A 5 10.66 6.88 -0.02
N LEU A 6 9.60 6.13 0.30
CA LEU A 6 8.41 6.01 -0.53
C LEU A 6 7.44 7.19 -0.31
N GLY A 7 7.56 7.89 0.82
CA GLY A 7 6.83 9.13 1.08
C GLY A 7 5.36 8.85 1.39
N PHE A 8 5.09 7.75 2.09
CA PHE A 8 3.74 7.33 2.41
C PHE A 8 3.01 8.33 3.30
N ARG A 9 1.75 8.57 2.91
CA ARG A 9 0.78 9.35 3.68
C ARG A 9 -0.58 8.69 3.55
N VAL A 10 -1.19 8.38 4.68
CA VAL A 10 -2.57 7.90 4.74
C VAL A 10 -3.37 8.88 5.57
N GLN A 11 -4.42 9.45 4.98
CA GLN A 11 -5.22 10.49 5.62
C GLN A 11 -6.71 10.19 5.49
N GLY A 12 -7.41 10.22 6.62
CA GLY A 12 -8.86 10.15 6.69
C GLY A 12 -9.43 11.27 7.55
N THR A 13 -10.74 11.22 7.80
CA THR A 13 -11.45 12.23 8.61
C THR A 13 -11.12 12.18 10.09
N LYS A 14 -10.53 11.09 10.58
CA LYS A 14 -10.21 10.86 12.01
C LYS A 14 -8.75 10.52 12.27
N GLY A 15 -7.90 10.62 11.25
CA GLY A 15 -6.49 10.29 11.44
C GLY A 15 -5.62 10.57 10.24
N LEU A 16 -4.32 10.67 10.53
CA LEU A 16 -3.28 10.93 9.57
C LEU A 16 -2.01 10.22 10.01
N TRP A 17 -1.40 9.44 9.11
CA TRP A 17 -0.08 8.85 9.30
C TRP A 17 0.85 9.29 8.17
N MET A 18 2.12 9.53 8.50
CA MET A 18 3.17 9.89 7.55
C MET A 18 4.47 9.18 7.90
N ASP A 19 5.05 8.43 6.95
CA ASP A 19 6.32 7.71 7.15
C ASP A 19 7.50 8.68 7.34
N VAL A 20 7.57 9.73 6.53
CA VAL A 20 8.66 10.72 6.55
C VAL A 20 8.69 11.48 7.87
N ASN A 21 7.51 11.76 8.44
CA ASN A 21 7.39 12.42 9.74
C ASN A 21 7.51 11.42 10.91
N GLN A 22 7.57 10.11 10.61
CA GLN A 22 7.62 9.01 11.59
C GLN A 22 6.50 9.09 12.65
N SER A 23 5.35 9.63 12.26
CA SER A 23 4.32 10.08 13.19
C SER A 23 2.92 9.74 12.73
N ILE A 24 2.01 9.69 13.71
CA ILE A 24 0.58 9.48 13.53
C ILE A 24 -0.20 10.49 14.40
N TYR A 25 -1.39 10.86 13.94
CA TYR A 25 -2.38 11.60 14.71
C TYR A 25 -3.72 10.87 14.57
N LEU A 26 -4.40 10.63 15.69
CA LEU A 26 -5.73 10.01 15.73
C LEU A 26 -6.69 10.89 16.55
N GLU A 27 -7.78 11.34 15.91
CA GLU A 27 -8.78 12.18 16.55
C GLU A 27 -9.44 11.45 17.73
N GLY A 28 -9.48 12.11 18.91
CA GLY A 28 -10.02 11.54 20.14
C GLY A 28 -9.12 10.54 20.86
N GLN A 29 -7.91 10.26 20.34
CA GLN A 29 -6.90 9.44 21.03
C GLN A 29 -5.62 10.24 21.28
N SER A 30 -5.11 10.92 20.26
CA SER A 30 -3.91 11.72 20.36
C SER A 30 -4.18 13.08 21.02
N GLN A 31 -3.12 13.72 21.54
CA GLN A 31 -3.21 15.10 22.00
C GLN A 31 -3.65 16.04 20.86
N PRO A 32 -4.60 16.97 21.08
CA PRO A 32 -5.10 17.85 20.02
C PRO A 32 -3.97 18.63 19.32
N HIS A 33 -4.00 18.63 17.98
CA HIS A 33 -3.02 19.34 17.13
C HIS A 33 -1.55 18.95 17.38
N ARG A 34 -1.30 17.75 17.88
CA ARG A 34 0.05 17.25 18.16
C ARG A 34 0.24 15.87 17.54
N TRP A 35 1.37 15.71 16.85
CA TRP A 35 1.82 14.41 16.38
C TRP A 35 2.26 13.53 17.54
N GLU A 36 2.10 12.23 17.36
CA GLU A 36 2.69 11.21 18.23
C GLU A 36 3.59 10.28 17.42
N PRO A 37 4.64 9.70 18.02
CA PRO A 37 5.45 8.69 17.36
C PRO A 37 4.60 7.54 16.81
N ALA A 38 4.83 7.13 15.56
CA ALA A 38 4.03 6.07 14.94
C ALA A 38 4.33 4.68 15.52
N GLN A 39 5.56 4.43 16.00
CA GLN A 39 6.02 3.08 16.37
C GLN A 39 5.09 2.33 17.36
N PRO A 40 4.63 2.93 18.47
CA PRO A 40 3.75 2.22 19.40
C PRO A 40 2.42 1.77 18.78
N TYR A 41 1.94 2.51 17.77
CA TYR A 41 0.74 2.15 17.02
C TYR A 41 1.02 1.04 16.02
N LEU A 42 2.16 1.10 15.31
CA LEU A 42 2.59 0.05 14.39
C LEU A 42 2.79 -1.29 15.11
N ASP A 43 3.41 -1.28 16.29
CA ASP A 43 3.60 -2.47 17.11
C ASP A 43 2.26 -3.04 17.60
N ARG A 44 1.38 -2.15 18.11
CA ARG A 44 0.07 -2.55 18.64
C ARG A 44 -0.86 -3.11 17.56
N TYR A 45 -0.80 -2.56 16.36
CA TYR A 45 -1.66 -2.92 15.24
C TYR A 45 -0.92 -3.69 14.14
N ASP A 46 0.17 -4.37 14.51
CA ASP A 46 0.90 -5.21 13.57
C ASP A 46 -0.03 -6.27 12.95
N HIS A 47 0.15 -6.51 11.66
CA HIS A 47 -0.79 -7.34 10.92
C HIS A 47 -0.70 -8.79 11.43
N PRO A 48 -1.83 -9.52 11.65
CA PRO A 48 -1.78 -10.90 12.18
C PRO A 48 -0.92 -11.87 11.36
N LEU A 49 -0.79 -11.64 10.05
CA LEU A 49 0.13 -12.43 9.21
C LEU A 49 1.59 -12.18 9.58
N TRP A 50 1.99 -10.94 9.85
CA TRP A 50 3.33 -10.61 10.32
C TRP A 50 3.60 -11.23 11.69
N GLN A 51 2.69 -11.04 12.65
CA GLN A 51 2.80 -11.66 13.98
C GLN A 51 2.97 -13.18 13.93
N LYS A 52 2.32 -13.84 12.96
CA LYS A 52 2.36 -15.30 12.81
C LYS A 52 3.59 -15.80 12.05
N TYR A 53 4.05 -15.08 11.04
CA TYR A 53 5.01 -15.58 10.05
C TYR A 53 6.30 -14.74 9.96
N ALA A 54 6.52 -13.78 10.85
CA ALA A 54 7.73 -12.94 10.83
C ALA A 54 9.03 -13.77 10.83
N SER A 55 9.09 -14.88 11.55
CA SER A 55 10.26 -15.77 11.56
C SER A 55 10.49 -16.48 10.23
N ASP A 56 9.43 -16.83 9.51
CA ASP A 56 9.55 -17.47 8.18
C ASP A 56 10.00 -16.45 7.12
N ALA A 57 9.64 -15.18 7.32
CA ALA A 57 10.03 -14.06 6.46
C ALA A 57 11.42 -13.48 6.81
N GLU A 58 12.03 -13.89 7.92
CA GLU A 58 13.30 -13.35 8.37
C GLU A 58 14.42 -13.65 7.35
N GLY A 59 15.21 -12.64 7.01
CA GLY A 59 16.29 -12.75 6.03
C GLY A 59 15.83 -12.85 4.56
N ALA A 60 14.51 -12.89 4.29
CA ALA A 60 14.01 -12.74 2.92
C ALA A 60 14.23 -11.30 2.41
N GLY A 61 14.11 -11.12 1.09
CA GLY A 61 14.39 -9.85 0.40
C GLY A 61 13.60 -8.66 0.97
N HIS A 62 14.09 -7.45 0.71
CA HIS A 62 13.50 -6.16 1.12
C HIS A 62 12.89 -6.10 2.54
N GLY A 63 13.55 -6.72 3.52
CA GLY A 63 13.10 -6.70 4.92
C GLY A 63 12.01 -7.72 5.26
N GLY A 64 11.82 -8.75 4.43
CA GLY A 64 10.91 -9.86 4.68
C GLY A 64 9.59 -9.79 3.89
N MET A 65 9.20 -8.62 3.39
CA MET A 65 7.92 -8.47 2.68
C MET A 65 7.81 -9.33 1.41
N ASP A 66 8.94 -9.61 0.75
CA ASP A 66 8.99 -10.45 -0.45
C ASP A 66 8.52 -11.89 -0.16
N TRP A 67 8.76 -12.39 1.06
CA TRP A 67 8.27 -13.70 1.48
C TRP A 67 6.75 -13.74 1.52
N PHE A 68 6.10 -12.71 2.08
CA PHE A 68 4.65 -12.65 2.17
C PHE A 68 4.00 -12.62 0.79
N LEU A 69 4.56 -11.82 -0.12
CA LEU A 69 4.08 -11.74 -1.51
C LEU A 69 4.13 -13.10 -2.21
N LEU A 70 5.27 -13.79 -2.15
CA LEU A 70 5.44 -15.09 -2.81
C LEU A 70 4.63 -16.18 -2.14
N ASN A 71 4.56 -16.18 -0.80
CA ASN A 71 3.77 -17.12 -0.04
C ASN A 71 2.28 -17.00 -0.40
N ASP A 72 1.75 -15.78 -0.45
CA ASP A 72 0.34 -15.54 -0.80
C ASP A 72 0.00 -15.98 -2.23
N PHE A 73 0.91 -15.74 -3.19
CA PHE A 73 0.77 -16.23 -4.57
C PHE A 73 0.70 -17.77 -4.64
N VAL A 74 1.63 -18.47 -3.97
CA VAL A 74 1.68 -19.94 -3.96
C VAL A 74 0.48 -20.53 -3.23
N GLU A 75 0.08 -19.98 -2.09
CA GLU A 75 -1.06 -20.45 -1.32
C GLU A 75 -2.38 -20.25 -2.07
N SER A 76 -2.58 -19.10 -2.73
CA SER A 76 -3.75 -18.85 -3.58
C SER A 76 -3.86 -19.92 -4.68
N TYR A 77 -2.75 -20.24 -5.34
CA TYR A 77 -2.71 -21.29 -6.36
C TYR A 77 -3.06 -22.67 -5.79
N LYS A 78 -2.44 -23.07 -4.68
CA LYS A 78 -2.69 -24.37 -4.04
C LYS A 78 -4.16 -24.54 -3.62
N ARG A 79 -4.83 -23.46 -3.24
CA ARG A 79 -6.23 -23.44 -2.79
C ARG A 79 -7.23 -23.28 -3.94
N GLY A 80 -6.78 -22.94 -5.15
CA GLY A 80 -7.66 -22.58 -6.26
C GLY A 80 -8.41 -21.27 -6.00
N GLU A 81 -7.84 -20.38 -5.19
CA GLU A 81 -8.41 -19.07 -4.84
C GLU A 81 -7.86 -17.99 -5.78
N LYS A 82 -8.59 -16.87 -5.90
CA LYS A 82 -8.09 -15.71 -6.63
C LYS A 82 -7.06 -14.98 -5.75
N PRO A 83 -5.92 -14.54 -6.31
CA PRO A 83 -5.00 -13.71 -5.57
C PRO A 83 -5.67 -12.39 -5.19
N PRO A 84 -5.30 -11.78 -4.05
CA PRO A 84 -5.88 -10.52 -3.59
C PRO A 84 -5.49 -9.31 -4.45
N ILE A 85 -4.38 -9.39 -5.18
CA ILE A 85 -4.00 -8.45 -6.25
C ILE A 85 -4.09 -9.23 -7.55
N ASP A 86 -5.07 -8.90 -8.39
CA ASP A 86 -5.34 -9.63 -9.62
C ASP A 86 -4.88 -8.88 -10.89
N VAL A 87 -5.21 -9.45 -12.05
CA VAL A 87 -4.83 -8.89 -13.36
C VAL A 87 -5.41 -7.50 -13.61
N TYR A 88 -6.58 -7.18 -13.05
CA TYR A 88 -7.22 -5.88 -13.22
C TYR A 88 -6.57 -4.82 -12.33
N ASP A 89 -6.15 -5.18 -11.12
CA ASP A 89 -5.34 -4.30 -10.26
C ASP A 89 -4.02 -3.97 -10.94
N ALA A 90 -3.31 -5.00 -11.41
CA ALA A 90 -2.05 -4.85 -12.13
C ALA A 90 -2.21 -3.98 -13.39
N ALA A 91 -3.25 -4.21 -14.20
CA ALA A 91 -3.53 -3.40 -15.38
C ALA A 91 -3.82 -1.93 -15.03
N THR A 92 -4.55 -1.69 -13.95
CA THR A 92 -4.86 -0.34 -13.45
C THR A 92 -3.59 0.39 -13.02
N TRP A 93 -2.68 -0.28 -12.31
CA TRP A 93 -1.41 0.32 -11.89
C TRP A 93 -0.46 0.55 -13.06
N LEU A 94 -0.36 -0.41 -13.98
CA LEU A 94 0.46 -0.28 -15.18
C LEU A 94 -0.03 0.83 -16.12
N ALA A 95 -1.33 1.13 -16.13
CA ALA A 95 -1.88 2.24 -16.91
C ALA A 95 -1.36 3.62 -16.48
N ILE A 96 -0.85 3.78 -15.25
CA ILE A 96 -0.26 5.04 -14.78
C ILE A 96 0.89 5.47 -15.70
N THR A 97 1.75 4.54 -16.13
CA THR A 97 2.92 4.86 -16.97
C THR A 97 2.52 5.54 -18.29
N PRO A 98 1.77 4.91 -19.21
CA PRO A 98 1.41 5.54 -20.49
C PRO A 98 0.48 6.75 -20.32
N LEU A 99 -0.43 6.73 -19.33
CA LEU A 99 -1.32 7.88 -19.10
C LEU A 99 -0.55 9.09 -18.57
N SER A 100 0.48 8.88 -17.74
CA SER A 100 1.34 9.98 -17.26
C SER A 100 2.18 10.58 -18.38
N GLU A 101 2.73 9.76 -19.28
CA GLU A 101 3.45 10.21 -20.47
C GLU A 101 2.54 11.04 -21.39
N GLN A 102 1.32 10.55 -21.62
CA GLN A 102 0.31 11.28 -22.40
C GLN A 102 -0.09 12.59 -21.74
N SER A 103 -0.29 12.60 -20.41
CA SER A 103 -0.60 13.81 -19.65
C SER A 103 0.49 14.87 -19.82
N ILE A 104 1.75 14.49 -19.67
CA ILE A 104 2.90 15.40 -19.86
C ILE A 104 2.93 15.95 -21.29
N ALA A 105 2.75 15.09 -22.30
CA ALA A 105 2.72 15.50 -23.71
C ALA A 105 1.60 16.51 -24.03
N LEU A 106 0.50 16.45 -23.27
CA LEU A 106 -0.66 17.35 -23.39
C LEU A 106 -0.61 18.54 -22.41
N GLY A 107 0.54 18.82 -21.79
CA GLY A 107 0.69 19.97 -20.89
C GLY A 107 0.10 19.77 -19.50
N GLY A 108 0.08 18.53 -19.00
CA GLY A 108 -0.40 18.18 -17.66
C GLY A 108 -1.91 18.00 -17.55
N GLN A 109 -2.60 17.74 -18.67
CA GLN A 109 -4.05 17.53 -18.68
C GLN A 109 -4.43 16.22 -17.95
N PRO A 110 -5.55 16.18 -17.21
CA PRO A 110 -6.04 14.95 -16.57
C PRO A 110 -6.41 13.87 -17.59
N MET A 111 -5.95 12.64 -17.37
CA MET A 111 -6.25 11.50 -18.23
C MET A 111 -7.31 10.58 -17.60
N ALA A 112 -8.25 10.13 -18.42
CA ALA A 112 -9.25 9.15 -17.98
C ALA A 112 -8.62 7.75 -17.89
N PHE A 113 -8.83 7.08 -16.76
CA PHE A 113 -8.42 5.69 -16.59
C PHE A 113 -9.40 4.75 -17.31
N PRO A 114 -8.91 3.74 -18.06
CA PRO A 114 -9.75 2.66 -18.55
C PRO A 114 -10.30 1.84 -17.38
N ASP A 115 -11.58 1.48 -17.45
CA ASP A 115 -12.16 0.48 -16.55
C ASP A 115 -11.89 -0.93 -17.08
N PHE A 116 -10.76 -1.50 -16.67
CA PHE A 116 -10.38 -2.88 -17.03
C PHE A 116 -11.35 -3.93 -16.47
N THR A 117 -12.10 -3.59 -15.42
CA THR A 117 -13.07 -4.50 -14.79
C THR A 117 -14.43 -4.49 -15.48
N ARG A 118 -14.70 -3.53 -16.38
CA ARG A 118 -16.02 -3.33 -17.03
C ARG A 118 -17.17 -3.27 -16.02
N GLY A 119 -17.02 -2.43 -15.00
CA GLY A 119 -17.99 -2.18 -13.94
C GLY A 119 -18.03 -3.22 -12.83
N ARG A 120 -17.15 -4.24 -12.85
CA ARG A 120 -17.11 -5.25 -11.79
C ARG A 120 -16.53 -4.74 -10.46
N TRP A 121 -15.83 -3.60 -10.46
CA TRP A 121 -15.30 -2.97 -9.25
C TRP A 121 -16.39 -2.47 -8.26
N ILE A 122 -17.64 -2.32 -8.71
CA ILE A 122 -18.76 -1.83 -7.89
C ILE A 122 -19.40 -2.96 -7.05
N ARG A 123 -19.22 -4.22 -7.48
CA ARG A 123 -20.01 -5.36 -7.00
C ARG A 123 -19.41 -6.06 -5.79
#